data_AF-A0A527GDM2-F1
#
_entry.id   AF-A0A527GDM2-F1
#
_cell.length_a   1.000
_cell.length_b   1.000
_cell.length_c   1.000
_cell.angle_alpha   90.00
_cell.angle_beta   90.00
_cell.angle_gamma   90.00
#
_symmetry.space_group_name_H-M   'P 1'
#
loop_
_entity.id
_entity.type
_entity.pdbx_description
1 polymer ?
#
loop_
_entity_poly.entity_id
_entity_poly.type
_entity_poly.pdbx_seq_one_letter_code
_entity_poly.pdbx_strand_id
1 'polypeptide(L)' 'CQRCRVEVIALRKGGRKHVFPLAQFVDGRPVAGIRDVLSLISNPRLAWLWLTRPSAQLDGRVPIDLLRQDQVDE' A
#
# COMPACT_ATOMS: atom_id res chain seq x y z
N CYS A 1 -18.02 -12.52 -8.35
CA CYS A 1 -17.15 -12.88 -7.21
C CYS A 1 -16.59 -11.60 -6.60
N GLN A 2 -16.91 -11.25 -5.34
CA GLN A 2 -16.41 -10.03 -4.67
C GLN A 2 -14.88 -10.06 -4.38
N ARG A 3 -14.18 -11.09 -4.87
CA ARG A 3 -12.77 -11.41 -4.59
C ARG A 3 -11.76 -10.81 -5.58
N CYS A 4 -12.20 -10.15 -6.66
CA CYS A 4 -11.32 -9.65 -7.72
C CYS A 4 -11.23 -8.11 -7.82
N ARG A 5 -11.42 -7.38 -6.72
CA ARG A 5 -11.04 -5.95 -6.69
C ARG A 5 -9.66 -5.85 -6.08
N VAL A 6 -8.67 -5.62 -6.93
CA VAL A 6 -7.33 -5.29 -6.48
C VAL A 6 -7.36 -3.84 -6.02
N GLU A 7 -7.03 -3.59 -4.75
CA GLU A 7 -7.07 -2.26 -4.16
C GLU A 7 -5.66 -1.70 -4.09
N VAL A 8 -5.42 -0.71 -4.95
CA VAL A 8 -4.21 0.09 -4.97
C VAL A 8 -4.51 1.47 -4.42
N ILE A 9 -3.52 2.06 -3.76
CA ILE A 9 -3.56 3.43 -3.30
C ILE A 9 -3.35 4.35 -4.50
N ALA A 10 -4.39 5.11 -4.83
CA ALA A 10 -4.35 6.19 -5.82
C ALA A 10 -4.19 7.54 -5.10
N LEU A 11 -3.09 8.24 -5.36
CA LEU A 11 -2.84 9.57 -4.79
C LEU A 11 -3.23 10.65 -5.79
N ARG A 12 -4.01 11.64 -5.34
CA ARG A 12 -4.30 12.83 -6.15
C ARG A 12 -3.06 13.71 -6.29
N LYS A 13 -2.63 13.94 -7.52
CA LYS A 13 -1.58 14.89 -7.91
C LYS A 13 -2.24 16.03 -8.71
N GLY A 14 -2.47 17.17 -8.09
CA GLY A 14 -3.28 18.26 -8.65
C GLY A 14 -4.78 17.96 -8.64
N GLY A 15 -5.57 18.72 -9.41
CA GLY A 15 -7.04 18.70 -9.32
C GLY A 15 -7.74 17.50 -9.95
N ARG A 16 -7.17 16.89 -11.01
CA ARG A 16 -7.81 15.79 -11.76
C ARG A 16 -6.94 14.55 -11.96
N LYS A 17 -5.63 14.64 -11.75
CA LYS A 17 -4.71 13.53 -12.04
C LYS A 17 -4.50 12.68 -10.79
N HIS A 18 -4.44 11.36 -10.99
CA HIS A 18 -4.00 10.41 -9.99
C HIS A 18 -2.62 9.87 -10.37
N VAL A 19 -1.83 9.54 -9.36
CA VAL A 19 -0.61 8.75 -9.49
C VAL A 19 -0.74 7.50 -8.64
N PHE A 20 -0.14 6.43 -9.12
CA PHE A 20 -0.08 5.15 -8.45
C PHE A 20 1.40 4.90 -8.10
N PRO A 21 1.80 5.07 -6.83
CA PRO A 21 3.18 4.83 -6.44
C PRO A 21 3.61 3.40 -6.77
N LEU A 22 4.82 3.22 -7.30
CA LEU A 22 5.29 1.90 -7.75
C LEU A 22 5.62 0.95 -6.60
N ALA A 23 5.95 1.45 -5.42
CA ALA A 23 6.33 0.61 -4.28
C ALA A 23 5.19 -0.29 -3.77
N GLN A 24 3.95 -0.09 -4.23
CA GLN A 24 2.83 -0.99 -3.92
C GLN A 24 2.73 -2.21 -4.85
N PHE A 25 3.69 -2.39 -5.76
CA PHE A 25 3.72 -3.49 -6.72
C PHE A 25 5.00 -4.31 -6.61
N VAL A 26 4.88 -5.63 -6.79
CA VAL A 26 5.96 -6.58 -7.04
C VAL A 26 5.65 -7.29 -8.36
N ASP A 27 6.59 -7.29 -9.31
CA ASP A 27 6.41 -7.86 -10.65
C ASP A 27 5.11 -7.43 -11.37
N GLY A 28 4.74 -6.17 -11.18
CA GLY A 28 3.53 -5.57 -11.76
C GLY A 28 2.21 -5.96 -11.07
N ARG A 29 2.26 -6.79 -10.02
CA ARG A 29 1.10 -7.18 -9.20
C ARG A 29 1.05 -6.34 -7.92
N PRO A 30 -0.14 -5.87 -7.49
CA PRO A 30 -0.26 -5.20 -6.20
C PRO A 30 0.09 -6.11 -5.04
N VAL A 31 0.81 -5.56 -4.07
CA VAL A 31 1.13 -6.29 -2.83
C VAL A 31 -0.13 -6.60 -2.04
N ALA A 32 -0.15 -7.79 -1.44
CA ALA A 32 -1.21 -8.16 -0.52
C ALA A 32 -1.24 -7.23 0.71
N GLY A 33 -2.36 -7.22 1.45
CA GLY A 33 -2.49 -6.44 2.68
C GLY A 33 -2.84 -4.95 2.51
N ILE A 34 -2.70 -4.36 1.32
CA ILE A 34 -3.05 -2.93 1.11
C ILE A 34 -4.54 -2.65 1.35
N ARG A 35 -5.42 -3.58 0.94
CA ARG A 35 -6.86 -3.49 1.24
C ARG A 35 -7.10 -3.38 2.74
N ASP A 36 -6.43 -4.21 3.52
CA ASP A 36 -6.63 -4.26 4.97
C ASP A 36 -6.18 -2.94 5.61
N VAL A 37 -5.06 -2.37 5.14
CA VAL A 37 -4.63 -1.03 5.55
C VAL A 37 -5.65 0.05 5.18
N LEU A 38 -6.21 0.02 3.97
CA LEU A 38 -7.24 0.97 3.54
C LEU A 38 -8.57 0.81 4.28
N SER A 39 -8.87 -0.38 4.79
CA SER A 39 -10.04 -0.63 5.65
C SER A 39 -9.90 0.04 7.02
N LEU A 40 -8.66 0.18 7.51
CA LEU A 40 -8.34 0.83 8.79
C LEU A 40 -8.09 2.33 8.64
N ILE A 41 -7.48 2.76 7.54
CA ILE A 41 -7.13 4.15 7.25
C ILE A 41 -7.78 4.57 5.93
N SER A 42 -9.02 5.06 6.00
CA SER A 42 -9.80 5.39 4.80
C SER A 42 -9.22 6.55 3.97
N ASN A 43 -8.32 7.37 4.53
CA ASN A 43 -7.65 8.44 3.79
C ASN A 43 -6.41 7.89 3.03
N PRO A 44 -6.42 7.86 1.68
CA PRO A 44 -5.34 7.24 0.91
C PRO A 44 -3.98 7.92 1.09
N ARG A 45 -3.95 9.24 1.32
CA ARG A 45 -2.69 9.95 1.58
C ARG A 45 -2.10 9.60 2.93
N LEU A 46 -2.94 9.45 3.97
CA LEU A 46 -2.48 9.05 5.29
C LEU A 46 -2.05 7.58 5.31
N ALA A 47 -2.81 6.70 4.67
CA ALA A 47 -2.44 5.30 4.50
C ALA A 47 -1.06 5.18 3.82
N TRP A 48 -0.86 5.92 2.72
CA TRP A 48 0.43 5.96 2.04
C TRP A 48 1.57 6.50 2.90
N LEU A 49 1.32 7.57 3.65
CA LEU A 49 2.31 8.18 4.53
C LEU A 49 2.78 7.21 5.60
N TRP A 50 1.87 6.42 6.16
CA TRP A 50 2.18 5.39 7.14
C TRP A 50 2.96 4.23 6.51
N LEU A 51 2.49 3.71 5.37
CA LEU A 51 3.12 2.60 4.66
C LEU A 51 4.57 2.86 4.27
N THR A 52 4.94 4.11 4.01
CA THR A 52 6.25 4.50 3.49
C THR A 52 7.21 5.04 4.55
N ARG A 53 6.81 5.00 5.83
CA ARG A 53 7.65 5.50 6.94
C ARG A 53 7.99 4.39 7.92
N PRO A 54 9.16 4.46 8.59
CA PRO A 54 9.48 3.63 9.74
C PRO A 54 8.35 3.69 10.78
N SER A 55 7.87 2.52 11.21
CA SER A 55 6.89 2.41 12.29
C SER A 55 7.57 1.88 13.55
N ALA A 56 7.43 2.59 14.67
CA ALA A 56 7.93 2.13 15.96
C ALA A 56 7.25 0.81 16.40
N GLN A 57 6.01 0.58 15.98
CA GLN A 57 5.26 -0.66 16.24
C GLN A 57 5.77 -1.85 15.43
N LEU A 58 6.63 -1.61 14.43
CA LEU A 58 7.24 -2.62 13.57
C LEU A 58 8.77 -2.60 13.71
N ASP A 59 9.28 -2.31 14.90
CA ASP A 59 10.73 -2.25 15.20
C ASP A 59 11.51 -1.30 14.27
N GLY A 60 10.88 -0.19 13.87
CA GLY A 60 11.47 0.79 12.95
C GLY A 60 11.46 0.35 11.48
N ARG A 61 10.85 -0.79 11.15
CA ARG A 61 10.68 -1.23 9.77
C ARG A 61 9.62 -0.41 9.05
N VAL A 62 9.75 -0.36 7.73
CA VAL A 62 8.80 0.31 6.85
C VAL A 62 7.71 -0.70 6.47
N PRO A 63 6.43 -0.43 6.73
CA PRO A 63 5.35 -1.42 6.50
C PRO A 63 5.29 -1.94 5.06
N ILE A 64 5.46 -1.07 4.05
CA ILE A 64 5.37 -1.52 2.65
C ILE A 64 6.49 -2.49 2.26
N ASP A 65 7.66 -2.39 2.90
CA ASP A 65 8.75 -3.33 2.64
C ASP A 65 8.47 -4.69 3.26
N LEU A 66 7.77 -4.74 4.41
CA LEU A 66 7.31 -6.00 5.01
C LEU A 66 6.25 -6.70 4.13
N LEU A 67 5.27 -5.95 3.61
CA LEU A 67 4.26 -6.50 2.70
C LEU A 67 4.88 -7.04 1.40
N ARG A 68 5.95 -6.40 0.91
CA ARG A 68 6.68 -6.86 -0.27
C ARG A 68 7.50 -8.11 0.00
N GLN A 69 8.13 -8.20 1.17
CA GLN A 69 8.92 -9.38 1.57
C GLN A 69 8.03 -10.61 1.67
N ASP A 70 6.91 -10.50 2.38
CA ASP A 70 5.94 -11.58 2.55
C ASP A 70 5.45 -12.14 1.20
N GLN A 71 5.25 -11.26 0.20
CA GLN A 71 4.83 -11.67 -1.15
C GLN A 71 5.95 -12.26 -2.02
N VAL A 72 7.22 -12.00 -1.73
CA VAL A 72 8.36 -12.60 -2.45
C VAL A 72 8.70 -13.98 -1.89
N ASP A 73 8.43 -14.19 -0.60
CA ASP A 73 8.67 -15.47 0.08
C ASP A 73 7.55 -16.51 -0.16
N GLU A 74 6.53 -16.19 -0.98
CA GLU A 74 5.38 -17.03 -1.37
C GLU A 74 5.48 -17.55 -2.82
#